data_AF-A0A0N0E107-F1
#
_entry.id   AF-A0A0N0E107-F1
#
_cell.length_a   1.000
_cell.length_b   1.000
_cell.length_c   1.000
_cell.angle_alpha   90.00
_cell.angle_beta   90.00
_cell.angle_gamma   90.00
#
_symmetry.space_group_name_H-M   'P 1'
#
loop_
_entity.id
_entity.type
_entity.pdbx_description
1 polymer ?
#
loop_
_entity_poly.entity_id
_entity_poly.type
_entity_poly.pdbx_seq_one_letter_code
_entity_poly.pdbx_strand_id
1 'polypeptide(L)' 'MSLATSAQRVELDRLDLSALDPDDLGITQSSESAAYIMYTSGSTGTPKGVLVPHRAISRLVINNGYA' A
#
# COMPACT_ATOMS: atom_id res chain seq x y z
N MET A 1 9.35 -26.84 -1.49
CA MET A 1 10.20 -25.66 -1.73
C MET A 1 9.72 -24.59 -0.75
N SER A 2 10.41 -24.45 0.38
CA SER A 2 9.94 -23.68 1.55
C SER A 2 10.45 -22.24 1.46
N LEU A 3 9.55 -21.27 1.39
CA LEU A 3 9.89 -19.86 1.59
C LEU A 3 9.82 -19.56 3.09
N ALA A 4 10.82 -20.03 3.84
CA ALA A 4 11.04 -19.54 5.19
C ALA A 4 11.73 -18.18 5.12
N THR A 5 10.99 -17.15 4.67
CA THR A 5 11.41 -15.76 4.91
C THR A 5 11.28 -15.52 6.40
N SER A 6 12.40 -15.46 7.12
CA SER A 6 12.39 -15.03 8.52
C SER A 6 11.90 -13.57 8.55
N ALA A 7 10.67 -13.35 8.99
CA ALA A 7 10.19 -12.01 9.26
C ALA A 7 10.97 -11.44 10.46
N GLN A 8 11.49 -10.22 10.33
CA GLN A 8 12.15 -9.54 11.42
C GLN A 8 11.10 -9.11 12.46
N ARG A 9 11.28 -9.52 13.73
CA ARG A 9 10.48 -9.01 14.84
C ARG A 9 10.99 -7.61 15.19
N VAL A 10 10.12 -6.62 15.07
CA VAL A 10 10.39 -5.23 15.42
C VAL A 10 9.54 -4.85 16.63
N GLU A 11 10.16 -4.35 17.69
CA GLU A 11 9.47 -3.78 18.85
C GLU A 11 9.30 -2.28 18.64
N LEU A 12 8.08 -1.87 18.27
CA LEU A 12 7.78 -0.49 17.87
C LEU A 12 8.18 0.53 18.95
N ASP A 13 7.97 0.19 20.23
CA ASP A 13 8.24 1.07 21.36
C ASP A 13 9.74 1.32 21.62
N ARG A 14 10.62 0.49 21.04
CA ARG A 14 12.09 0.61 21.18
C ARG A 14 12.78 0.96 19.87
N LEU A 15 12.00 1.21 18.82
CA LEU A 15 12.51 1.48 17.49
C LEU A 15 13.01 2.93 17.43
N ASP A 16 14.33 3.11 17.40
CA ASP A 16 14.93 4.42 17.18
C ASP A 16 14.89 4.77 15.69
N LEU A 17 13.99 5.68 15.34
CA LEU A 17 13.82 6.21 13.99
C LEU A 17 14.42 7.61 13.85
N SER A 18 15.11 8.15 14.87
CA SER A 18 15.56 9.56 14.86
C SER A 18 16.61 9.85 13.78
N ALA A 19 17.26 8.81 13.26
CA ALA A 19 18.22 8.92 12.16
C ALA A 19 17.57 8.87 10.76
N LEU A 20 16.27 8.57 10.69
CA LEU A 20 15.51 8.59 9.43
C LEU A 20 14.87 9.96 9.23
N ASP A 21 14.72 10.34 7.96
CA ASP A 21 13.97 11.54 7.61
C ASP A 21 12.47 11.25 7.82
N PRO A 22 11.77 12.06 8.63
CA PRO A 22 10.35 11.85 8.91
C PRO A 22 9.45 12.18 7.71
N ASP A 23 9.92 12.99 6.76
CA ASP A 23 9.17 13.45 5.60
C ASP A 23 9.52 12.64 4.34
N ASP A 24 10.73 12.08 4.26
CA ASP A 24 11.17 11.21 3.17
C ASP A 24 11.66 9.84 3.68
N LEU A 25 10.82 8.82 3.51
CA LEU A 25 11.16 7.44 3.84
C LEU A 25 12.24 6.83 2.93
N GLY A 26 12.73 7.54 1.91
CA GLY A 26 13.76 7.09 0.98
C GLY A 26 13.32 5.89 0.11
N ILE A 27 12.03 5.56 0.14
CA ILE A 27 11.45 4.46 -0.63
C ILE A 27 10.94 4.98 -1.96
N THR A 28 11.57 4.55 -3.05
CA THR A 28 11.06 4.83 -4.39
C THR A 28 9.72 4.13 -4.58
N GLN A 29 8.65 4.90 -4.77
CA GLN A 29 7.32 4.39 -5.11
C GLN A 29 6.92 4.84 -6.51
N SER A 30 6.49 3.88 -7.33
CA SER A 30 5.90 4.17 -8.63
C SER A 30 4.43 4.54 -8.49
N SER A 31 3.91 5.38 -9.38
CA SER A 31 2.47 5.63 -9.47
C SER A 31 1.66 4.37 -9.85
N GLU A 32 2.34 3.35 -10.40
CA GLU A 32 1.79 2.02 -10.69
C GLU A 32 1.88 1.05 -9.50
N SER A 33 2.59 1.41 -8.41
CA SER A 33 2.58 0.62 -7.17
C SER A 33 1.15 0.51 -6.61
N ALA A 34 0.82 -0.65 -6.04
CA ALA A 34 -0.47 -0.86 -5.39
C ALA A 34 -0.60 0.07 -4.17
N ALA A 35 -1.69 0.85 -4.14
CA ALA A 35 -2.05 1.66 -2.97
C ALA A 35 -2.94 0.87 -2.00
N TYR A 36 -3.89 0.10 -2.52
CA TYR A 36 -4.72 -0.81 -1.73
C TYR A 36 -5.32 -1.94 -2.57
N ILE A 37 -5.84 -2.96 -1.87
CA ILE A 37 -6.72 -3.99 -2.44
C ILE A 37 -8.04 -3.96 -1.67
N MET A 38 -9.14 -3.77 -2.37
CA MET A 38 -10.49 -3.88 -1.78
C MET A 38 -11.14 -5.18 -2.23
N TYR A 39 -11.66 -5.95 -1.29
CA TYR A 39 -12.39 -7.17 -1.59
C TYR A 39 -13.88 -6.87 -1.74
N THR A 40 -14.47 -7.46 -2.77
CA THR A 40 -15.92 -7.42 -3.02
C THR A 40 -16.46 -8.84 -2.99
N SER A 41 -17.73 -9.03 -2.59
CA SER A 41 -18.34 -10.36 -2.42
C SER A 41 -18.27 -11.25 -3.67
N GLY A 42 -18.23 -10.64 -4.86
CA GLY A 42 -18.16 -11.35 -6.15
C GLY A 42 -19.49 -12.02 -6.51
N SER A 43 -19.91 -11.93 -7.77
CA SER A 43 -21.17 -12.54 -8.24
C SER A 43 -21.17 -14.07 -8.23
N THR A 44 -20.00 -14.70 -8.04
CA THR A 44 -19.81 -16.16 -8.03
C THR A 44 -19.61 -16.72 -6.62
N GLY A 45 -19.87 -15.92 -5.57
CA GLY A 45 -19.73 -16.32 -4.17
C GLY A 45 -18.31 -16.31 -3.61
N THR A 46 -17.30 -16.19 -4.47
CA THR A 46 -15.89 -16.03 -4.07
C THR A 46 -15.49 -14.56 -4.12
N PRO A 47 -14.99 -13.98 -3.01
CA PRO A 47 -14.55 -12.59 -3.00
C PRO A 47 -13.46 -12.30 -4.03
N LYS A 48 -13.58 -11.16 -4.72
CA LYS A 48 -12.60 -10.68 -5.70
C LYS A 48 -11.83 -9.50 -5.13
N GLY A 49 -10.51 -9.58 -5.15
CA GLY A 49 -9.63 -8.47 -4.79
C GLY A 49 -9.46 -7.50 -5.96
N VAL A 50 -9.80 -6.24 -5.75
CA VAL A 50 -9.58 -5.15 -6.70
C VAL A 50 -8.33 -4.39 -6.27
N LEU A 51 -7.24 -4.56 -7.02
CA LEU A 51 -6.00 -3.82 -6.82
C LEU A 51 -6.13 -2.41 -7.41
N VAL A 52 -5.86 -1.40 -6.60
CA VAL A 52 -5.90 0.01 -7.00
C VAL A 52 -4.50 0.61 -6.87
N PRO A 53 -3.87 1.04 -7.98
CA PRO A 53 -2.58 1.72 -7.91
C PRO A 53 -2.75 3.19 -7.52
N HIS A 54 -1.67 3.81 -7.03
CA HIS A 54 -1.68 5.24 -6.63
C HIS A 54 -2.23 6.16 -7.73
N ARG A 55 -1.85 5.93 -9.00
CA ARG A 55 -2.32 6.75 -10.14
C ARG A 55 -3.84 6.78 -10.31
N ALA A 56 -4.53 5.70 -9.93
CA ALA A 56 -5.97 5.61 -10.11
C ALA A 56 -6.68 6.54 -9.13
N ILE A 57 -6.14 6.65 -7.91
CA ILE A 57 -6.59 7.61 -6.89
C ILE A 57 -6.32 9.03 -7.38
N SER A 58 -5.09 9.33 -7.83
CA SER A 58 -4.74 10.67 -8.33
C SER A 58 -5.67 11.12 -9.47
N ARG A 59 -5.95 10.25 -10.43
CA ARG A 59 -6.91 10.53 -11.52
C ARG A 59 -8.33 10.75 -11.02
N LEU A 60 -8.72 10.03 -9.97
CA LEU A 60 -10.03 10.18 -9.38
C LEU A 60 -10.16 11.51 -8.64
N VAL A 61 -9.16 11.95 -7.87
CA VAL A 61 -9.31 13.06 -6.91
C VAL A 61 -8.76 14.41 -7.39
N ILE A 62 -7.81 14.42 -8.32
CA ILE A 62 -7.16 15.64 -8.79
C ILE A 62 -7.90 16.17 -10.02
N ASN A 63 -8.28 17.46 -10.01
CA ASN A 63 -8.90 18.15 -11.15
C ASN A 63 -10.13 17.45 -11.73
N ASN A 64 -10.90 16.78 -10.88
CA ASN A 64 -12.02 15.92 -11.29
C ASN A 64 -13.38 16.65 -11.36
N GLY A 65 -13.45 17.92 -10.94
CA GLY A 65 -14.67 18.73 -10.91
C GLY A 65 -15.75 18.25 -9.93
N TYR A 66 -15.43 17.29 -9.04
CA TYR A 66 -16.33 16.78 -7.99
C TYR A 66 -16.12 17.48 -6.63
N ALA A 67 -15.31 18.54 -6.59
CA ALA A 67 -15.02 19.36 -5.41
C ALA A 67 -15.45 20.81 -5.64
#